data_AF-A0A967K888-F1
#
_entry.id   AF-A0A967K888-F1
#
_cell.length_a   1.000
_cell.length_b   1.000
_cell.length_c   1.000
_cell.angle_alpha   90.00
_cell.angle_beta   90.00
_cell.angle_gamma   90.00
#
_symmetry.space_group_name_H-M   'P 1'
#
loop_
_entity.id
_entity.type
_entity.pdbx_description
1 polymer ?
#
loop_
_entity_poly.entity_id
_entity_poly.type
_entity_poly.pdbx_seq_one_letter_code
_entity_poly.pdbx_strand_id
1 'polypeptide(L)' 'VLSVEGVQDCHQIRARGTVDYIHLDLHIKLNPRTPLQDAHRISHIVQDRIREEFPQIGDIVVHVEPA' A
#
# COMPACT_ATOMS: atom_id res chain seq x y z
N VAL A 1 -4.35 5.52 2.86
CA VAL A 1 -2.89 5.22 2.82
C VAL A 1 -2.06 6.18 3.68
N LEU A 2 -2.02 7.48 3.41
CA LEU A 2 -1.21 8.46 4.18
C LEU A 2 -1.59 8.58 5.67
N SER A 3 -2.75 8.05 6.08
CA SER A 3 -3.17 7.93 7.47
C SER A 3 -2.54 6.74 8.22
N VAL A 4 -1.72 5.94 7.56
CA VAL A 4 -0.96 4.84 8.18
C VAL A 4 0.37 5.39 8.70
N GLU A 5 0.63 5.20 9.98
CA GLU A 5 1.87 5.65 10.62
C GLU A 5 3.10 5.04 9.93
N GLY A 6 4.11 5.87 9.71
CA GLY A 6 5.35 5.50 9.02
C GLY A 6 5.33 5.74 7.51
N VAL A 7 4.15 5.84 6.87
CA VAL A 7 4.04 6.22 5.46
C VAL A 7 4.28 7.72 5.31
N GLN A 8 5.32 8.08 4.55
CA GLN A 8 5.71 9.47 4.32
C GLN A 8 5.21 10.01 2.98
N ASP A 9 5.03 9.14 1.99
CA ASP A 9 4.47 9.48 0.69
C ASP A 9 3.77 8.27 0.06
N CYS A 10 2.89 8.53 -0.90
CA CYS A 10 2.21 7.52 -1.70
C CYS A 10 2.04 8.00 -3.15
N HIS A 11 2.65 7.31 -4.10
CA HIS A 11 2.70 7.71 -5.51
C HIS A 11 2.57 6.50 -6.44
N GLN A 12 2.54 6.76 -7.76
CA GLN A 12 2.44 5.74 -8.81
C GLN A 12 1.32 4.71 -8.55
N ILE A 13 0.12 5.22 -8.29
CA ILE A 13 -1.06 4.39 -8.01
C ILE A 13 -1.67 3.96 -9.34
N ARG A 14 -1.83 2.65 -9.53
CA ARG A 14 -2.45 2.05 -10.71
C ARG A 14 -3.52 1.06 -10.30
N ALA A 15 -4.75 1.30 -10.74
CA ALA A 15 -5.85 0.34 -10.63
C ALA A 15 -6.17 -0.23 -12.02
N ARG A 16 -6.42 -1.53 -12.10
CA ARG A 16 -6.80 -2.24 -13.33
C ARG A 16 -7.69 -3.43 -13.00
N GLY A 17 -8.51 -3.87 -13.95
CA GLY A 17 -9.37 -5.04 -13.76
C GLY A 17 -10.83 -4.73 -14.09
N THR A 18 -11.73 -5.56 -13.56
CA THR A 18 -13.18 -5.41 -13.71
C THR A 18 -13.78 -4.71 -12.49
N VAL A 19 -15.06 -4.35 -12.58
CA VAL A 19 -15.79 -3.70 -11.46
C VAL A 19 -15.76 -4.55 -10.19
N ASP A 20 -15.82 -5.87 -10.34
CA ASP A 20 -15.91 -6.82 -9.22
C ASP A 20 -14.55 -7.40 -8.79
N TYR A 21 -13.48 -7.12 -9.55
CA TYR A 21 -12.14 -7.58 -9.23
C TYR A 21 -11.09 -6.61 -9.73
N ILE A 22 -10.63 -5.75 -8.82
CA ILE A 22 -9.59 -4.75 -9.11
C ILE A 22 -8.25 -5.25 -8.59
N HIS A 23 -7.22 -5.14 -9.43
CA HIS A 23 -5.83 -5.21 -9.05
C HIS A 23 -5.31 -3.79 -8.82
N LEU A 24 -4.70 -3.55 -7.65
CA LEU A 24 -4.12 -2.28 -7.28
C LEU A 24 -2.60 -2.43 -7.09
N ASP A 25 -1.83 -1.60 -7.78
CA ASP A 25 -0.40 -1.42 -7.54
C ASP A 25 -0.17 0.02 -7.01
N LEU A 26 0.65 0.17 -5.98
CA LEU A 26 1.03 1.48 -5.44
C LEU A 26 2.44 1.50 -4.87
N HIS A 27 3.05 2.68 -4.83
CA HIS A 27 4.34 2.91 -4.20
C HIS A 27 4.14 3.72 -2.92
N ILE A 28 4.84 3.33 -1.85
CA ILE A 28 4.89 4.09 -0.60
C ILE A 28 6.33 4.41 -0.26
N LYS A 29 6.56 5.60 0.29
CA LYS A 29 7.87 5.99 0.83
C LYS A 29 7.88 5.87 2.34
N LEU A 30 8.91 5.23 2.87
CA LEU A 30 9.18 5.10 4.30
C LEU A 30 10.55 5.70 4.65
N ASN A 31 10.79 5.96 5.93
CA ASN A 31 12.11 6.36 6.39
C ASN A 31 13.16 5.28 6.03
N PRO A 32 14.31 5.61 5.41
CA PRO A 32 15.34 4.64 5.04
C PRO A 32 15.93 3.85 6.22
N ARG A 33 15.79 4.35 7.45
CA ARG A 33 16.21 3.69 8.69
C ARG A 33 15.15 2.75 9.27
N THR A 34 13.97 2.67 8.64
CA THR A 34 12.91 1.76 9.07
C THR A 34 13.40 0.32 8.95
N PRO A 35 13.35 -0.49 10.02
CA PRO A 35 13.69 -1.91 9.93
C PRO A 35 12.83 -2.61 8.87
N LEU A 36 13.42 -3.56 8.13
CA LEU A 36 12.70 -4.27 7.06
C LEU A 36 11.42 -4.95 7.57
N GLN A 37 11.46 -5.51 8.78
CA GLN A 37 10.29 -6.11 9.42
C GLN A 37 9.15 -5.09 9.64
N ASP A 38 9.50 -3.86 10.01
CA ASP A 38 8.51 -2.79 10.21
C ASP A 38 7.98 -2.29 8.87
N ALA A 39 8.82 -2.19 7.85
CA ALA A 39 8.39 -1.87 6.49
C ALA A 39 7.38 -2.91 5.95
N HIS A 40 7.64 -4.20 6.17
CA HIS A 40 6.68 -5.27 5.84
C HIS A 40 5.36 -5.12 6.60
N ARG A 41 5.43 -4.85 7.90
CA ARG A 41 4.23 -4.65 8.73
C ARG A 41 3.43 -3.43 8.28
N ILE A 42 4.08 -2.31 7.97
CA ILE A 42 3.42 -1.11 7.44
C ILE A 42 2.76 -1.43 6.09
N SER A 43 3.43 -2.16 5.21
CA SER A 43 2.86 -2.60 3.93
C SER A 43 1.59 -3.44 4.12
N HIS A 44 1.56 -4.38 5.06
CA HIS A 44 0.35 -5.15 5.37
C HIS A 44 -0.78 -4.24 5.90
N ILE A 45 -0.49 -3.34 6.84
CA ILE A 45 -1.50 -2.41 7.36
C ILE A 45 -2.10 -1.54 6.24
N VAL A 46 -1.27 -1.10 5.29
CA VAL A 46 -1.73 -0.36 4.10
C VAL A 46 -2.68 -1.23 3.26
N GLN A 47 -2.31 -2.48 2.98
CA GLN A 47 -3.17 -3.40 2.22
C GLN A 47 -4.50 -3.65 2.93
N ASP A 48 -4.46 -3.92 4.24
CA ASP A 48 -5.66 -4.24 5.02
C ASP A 48 -6.64 -3.06 5.03
N ARG A 49 -6.16 -1.83 5.28
CA ARG A 49 -7.01 -0.64 5.22
C ARG A 49 -7.61 -0.40 3.84
N ILE A 50 -6.85 -0.64 2.77
CA ILE A 50 -7.36 -0.52 1.41
C ILE A 50 -8.46 -1.55 1.15
N ARG A 51 -8.29 -2.80 1.59
CA ARG A 51 -9.33 -3.84 1.44
C ARG A 51 -10.58 -3.54 2.26
N GLU A 52 -10.42 -3.02 3.47
CA GLU A 52 -11.53 -2.62 4.33
C GLU A 52 -12.37 -1.51 3.70
N GLU A 53 -11.73 -0.53 3.05
CA GLU A 53 -12.41 0.60 2.40
C GLU A 53 -12.96 0.23 1.01
N PHE A 54 -12.29 -0.68 0.29
CA PHE A 54 -12.63 -1.06 -1.09
C PHE A 54 -12.69 -2.59 -1.24
N PRO A 55 -13.80 -3.23 -0.87
CA PRO A 55 -13.95 -4.69 -0.90
C PRO A 55 -13.79 -5.32 -2.30
N GLN A 56 -14.01 -4.55 -3.37
CA GLN A 56 -13.81 -5.00 -4.76
C GLN A 56 -12.33 -5.14 -5.18
N ILE A 57 -11.38 -4.71 -4.35
CA ILE A 57 -9.95 -4.86 -4.62
C ILE A 57 -9.51 -6.26 -4.21
N GLY A 58 -9.29 -7.13 -5.20
CA GLY A 58 -8.88 -8.51 -4.98
C GLY A 58 -7.39 -8.65 -4.66
N ASP A 59 -6.53 -7.96 -5.44
CA ASP A 59 -5.09 -8.01 -5.28
C ASP A 59 -4.49 -6.62 -5.06
N ILE A 60 -3.57 -6.52 -4.09
CA ILE A 60 -2.84 -5.29 -3.78
C ILE A 60 -1.35 -5.59 -3.75
N VAL A 61 -0.59 -4.84 -4.54
CA VAL A 61 0.88 -4.85 -4.51
C VAL A 61 1.36 -3.49 -4.00
N VAL A 62 2.11 -3.51 -2.91
CA VAL A 62 2.72 -2.31 -2.31
C VAL A 62 4.22 -2.36 -2.52
N HIS A 63 4.74 -1.46 -3.32
CA HIS A 63 6.17 -1.23 -3.49
C HIS A 63 6.66 -0.26 -2.42
N VAL A 64 7.68 -0.66 -1.65
CA VAL A 64 8.27 0.16 -0.60
C VAL A 64 9.55 0.80 -1.13
N GLU A 65 9.64 2.13 -1.02
CA GLU A 65 10.79 2.93 -1.40
C GLU A 65 11.31 3.74 -0.21
N PRO A 66 12.61 4.10 -0.18
CA PRO A 66 13.11 5.10 0.74
C PRO A 66 12.58 6.49 0.38
N ALA A 67 12.24 7.28 1.40
CA ALA A 67 11.83 8.68 1.26
C ALA A 67 12.99 9.63 0.95
#